data_AF-A0A966GVX2-F1
#
_entry.id   AF-A0A966GVX2-F1
#
_cell.length_a   1.000
_cell.length_b   1.000
_cell.length_c   1.000
_cell.angle_alpha   90.00
_cell.angle_beta   90.00
_cell.angle_gamma   90.00
#
_symmetry.space_group_name_H-M   'P 1'
#
loop_
_entity.id
_entity.type
_entity.pdbx_description
1 polymer ?
#
loop_
_entity_poly.entity_id
_entity_poly.type
_entity_poly.pdbx_seq_one_letter_code
_entity_poly.pdbx_strand_id
1 'polypeptide(L)'
;MPEKVLQDDWSAYDNRKRRRTDRFFFSCGEPWELDYLTDKILKMYPSIPEQAIRQAIDSCCKKMERPRPRDKFVRYVMHQLR
;
A
#
# COMPACT_ATOMS: atom_id res chain seq x y z
N MET A 1 10.10 -4.17 9.32
CA MET A 1 9.77 -4.50 7.90
C MET A 1 8.97 -3.42 7.19
N PRO A 2 7.82 -2.89 7.69
CA PRO A 2 7.08 -1.85 6.94
C PRO A 2 7.90 -0.58 6.65
N GLU A 3 8.88 -0.30 7.52
CA GLU A 3 9.83 0.81 7.42
C GLU A 3 10.49 0.89 6.04
N LYS A 4 10.91 -0.24 5.44
CA LYS A 4 11.58 -0.22 4.12
C LYS A 4 10.64 0.26 3.00
N VAL A 5 9.37 -0.17 3.01
CA VAL A 5 8.37 0.25 2.02
C VAL A 5 7.99 1.72 2.21
N LEU A 6 7.95 2.19 3.46
CA LEU A 6 7.61 3.58 3.81
C LEU A 6 8.74 4.58 3.57
N GLN A 7 9.99 4.16 3.69
CA GLN A 7 11.18 4.98 3.44
C GLN A 7 11.57 5.07 1.96
N ASP A 8 11.04 4.18 1.11
CA ASP A 8 11.26 4.20 -0.34
C ASP A 8 10.61 5.42 -1.01
N ASP A 9 10.98 5.71 -2.26
CA ASP A 9 10.43 6.85 -2.99
C ASP A 9 8.95 6.66 -3.36
N TRP A 10 8.08 7.52 -2.84
CA TRP A 10 6.64 7.55 -3.16
C TRP A 10 6.28 8.62 -4.20
N SER A 11 7.24 9.32 -4.80
CA SER A 11 6.97 10.44 -5.71
C SER A 11 6.08 10.03 -6.89
N ALA A 12 6.26 8.84 -7.45
CA ALA A 12 5.40 8.34 -8.52
C ALA A 12 3.92 8.18 -8.10
N TYR A 13 3.69 7.72 -6.87
CA TYR A 13 2.35 7.62 -6.29
C TYR A 13 1.78 9.01 -5.98
N ASP A 14 2.57 9.87 -5.34
CA ASP A 14 2.18 11.22 -4.94
C ASP A 14 1.83 12.09 -6.16
N ASN A 15 2.58 11.95 -7.26
CA ASN A 15 2.36 12.68 -8.51
C ASN A 15 1.16 12.17 -9.30
N ARG A 16 0.80 10.88 -9.14
CA ARG A 16 -0.37 10.28 -9.80
C ARG A 16 -1.69 10.65 -9.11
N LYS A 17 -1.65 11.06 -7.84
CA LYS A 17 -2.84 11.53 -7.11
C LYS A 17 -3.39 12.81 -7.71
N ARG A 18 -4.71 12.87 -7.87
CA ARG A 18 -5.41 14.04 -8.42
C ARG A 18 -5.29 15.29 -7.53
N ARG A 19 -5.30 15.12 -6.20
CA ARG A 19 -5.14 16.21 -5.22
C ARG A 19 -3.91 15.97 -4.36
N ARG A 20 -3.15 17.03 -4.09
CA ARG A 20 -1.94 16.97 -3.24
C ARG A 20 -2.22 16.46 -1.82
N THR A 21 -3.42 16.69 -1.29
CA THR A 21 -3.83 16.20 0.03
C THR A 21 -4.00 14.68 0.07
N ASP A 22 -4.37 14.07 -1.06
CA ASP A 22 -4.73 12.66 -1.14
C ASP A 22 -3.49 11.76 -1.17
N ARG A 23 -2.29 12.33 -1.34
CA ARG A 23 -1.01 11.61 -1.32
C ARG A 23 -0.72 10.90 0.01
N PHE A 24 -1.32 11.40 1.09
CA PHE A 24 -1.17 10.83 2.43
C PHE A 24 -2.18 9.71 2.73
N PHE A 25 -3.09 9.40 1.81
CA PHE A 25 -4.17 8.44 2.03
C PHE A 25 -4.20 7.38 0.93
N PHE A 26 -4.47 6.14 1.34
CA PHE A 26 -4.60 5.02 0.42
C PHE A 26 -6.08 4.77 0.06
N SER A 27 -6.38 4.64 -1.23
CA SER A 27 -7.72 4.29 -1.73
C SER A 27 -7.73 2.87 -2.25
N CYS A 28 -8.55 2.02 -1.62
CA CYS A 28 -8.80 0.68 -2.16
C CYS A 28 -9.81 0.66 -3.31
N GLY A 29 -10.40 1.81 -3.65
CA GLY A 29 -11.30 1.92 -4.80
C GLY A 29 -10.58 2.21 -6.12
N GLU A 30 -9.27 2.47 -6.05
CA GLU A 30 -8.46 2.85 -7.20
C GLU A 30 -7.55 1.68 -7.57
N PRO A 31 -7.81 0.95 -8.69
CA PRO A 31 -7.05 -0.24 -9.06
C PRO A 31 -5.54 0.01 -9.14
N TRP A 32 -5.16 1.17 -9.66
CA TRP A 32 -3.76 1.55 -9.78
C TRP A 32 -3.04 1.71 -8.44
N GLU A 33 -3.74 2.03 -7.35
CA GLU A 33 -3.13 2.11 -6.02
C GLU A 33 -2.84 0.72 -5.46
N LEU A 34 -3.73 -0.23 -5.75
CA LEU A 34 -3.55 -1.64 -5.38
C LEU A 34 -2.35 -2.23 -6.12
N ASP A 35 -2.28 -2.03 -7.42
CA ASP A 35 -1.16 -2.51 -8.24
C ASP A 35 0.15 -1.82 -7.82
N TYR A 36 0.13 -0.50 -7.60
CA TYR A 36 1.32 0.24 -7.14
C TYR A 36 1.87 -0.30 -5.81
N LEU A 37 1.00 -0.52 -4.82
CA LEU A 37 1.45 -1.05 -3.53
C LEU A 37 1.94 -2.50 -3.66
N THR A 38 1.28 -3.30 -4.50
CA THR A 38 1.70 -4.68 -4.77
C THR A 38 3.09 -4.73 -5.38
N ASP A 39 3.33 -3.97 -6.45
CA ASP A 39 4.63 -3.89 -7.13
C ASP A 39 5.72 -3.37 -6.19
N LYS A 40 5.39 -2.35 -5.37
CA LYS A 40 6.33 -1.78 -4.41
C LYS A 40 6.74 -2.78 -3.33
N ILE A 41 5.80 -3.57 -2.81
CA ILE A 41 6.11 -4.62 -1.83
C ILE A 41 6.90 -5.74 -2.50
N LEU A 42 6.50 -6.19 -3.69
CA LEU A 42 7.17 -7.26 -4.43
C LEU A 42 8.64 -6.91 -4.77
N LYS A 43 8.89 -5.67 -5.19
CA LYS A 43 10.24 -5.15 -5.45
C LYS A 43 11.15 -5.21 -4.21
N MET A 44 10.58 -4.94 -3.03
CA MET A 44 11.31 -4.92 -1.76
C MET A 44 11.43 -6.30 -1.11
N TYR A 45 10.47 -7.18 -1.39
CA TYR A 45 10.31 -8.50 -0.78
C TYR A 45 9.94 -9.53 -1.85
N PRO A 46 10.88 -9.89 -2.76
CA PRO A 46 10.60 -10.79 -3.88
C PRO A 46 10.28 -12.23 -3.44
N SER A 47 10.55 -12.58 -2.19
CA SER A 47 10.19 -13.87 -1.59
C SER A 47 8.72 -13.96 -1.18
N ILE A 48 7.99 -12.85 -1.11
CA ILE A 48 6.57 -12.84 -0.78
C ILE A 48 5.76 -13.03 -2.08
N PRO A 49 4.89 -14.05 -2.18
CA PRO A 49 4.06 -14.26 -3.35
C PRO A 49 3.12 -13.07 -3.60
N GLU A 50 3.00 -12.64 -4.86
CA GLU A 50 2.10 -11.53 -5.24
C GLU A 50 0.66 -11.76 -4.74
N GLN A 51 0.17 -13.00 -4.84
CA GLN A 51 -1.16 -13.36 -4.37
C GLN A 51 -1.35 -13.10 -2.87
N ALA A 52 -0.33 -13.38 -2.04
CA ALA A 52 -0.38 -13.11 -0.61
C ALA A 52 -0.44 -11.60 -0.33
N ILE A 53 0.32 -10.80 -1.10
CA ILE A 53 0.29 -9.33 -1.02
C ILE A 53 -1.11 -8.81 -1.35
N ARG A 54 -1.70 -9.24 -2.47
CA ARG A 54 -3.06 -8.81 -2.87
C ARG A 54 -4.11 -9.21 -1.83
N GLN A 55 -4.03 -10.43 -1.28
CA GLN A 55 -4.94 -10.88 -0.22
C GLN A 55 -4.80 -10.04 1.06
N ALA A 56 -3.57 -9.72 1.47
CA ALA A 56 -3.33 -8.85 2.62
C ALA A 56 -3.90 -7.45 2.39
N ILE A 57 -3.71 -6.86 1.20
CA ILE A 57 -4.27 -5.57 0.84
C ILE A 57 -5.80 -5.60 0.89
N ASP A 58 -6.46 -6.59 0.26
CA ASP A 58 -7.92 -6.74 0.27
C ASP A 58 -8.48 -6.88 1.70
N SER A 59 -7.85 -7.72 2.53
CA SER A 59 -8.17 -7.85 3.95
C SER A 59 -8.05 -6.52 4.70
N CYS A 60 -7.00 -5.73 4.43
CA CYS A 60 -6.83 -4.40 5.02
C CYS A 60 -7.90 -3.41 4.54
N CYS A 61 -8.28 -3.48 3.26
CA CYS A 61 -9.33 -2.66 2.67
C CYS A 61 -10.71 -2.89 3.28
N LYS A 62 -11.00 -4.13 3.72
CA LYS A 62 -12.25 -4.49 4.41
C LYS A 62 -12.26 -4.08 5.88
N LYS A 63 -11.10 -4.14 6.56
CA LYS A 63 -10.99 -3.88 8.01
C LYS A 63 -10.78 -2.40 8.37
N MET A 64 -10.16 -1.62 7.49
CA MET A 64 -9.84 -0.23 7.79
C MET A 64 -10.90 0.70 7.18
N GLU A 65 -11.56 1.50 8.02
CA GLU A 65 -12.48 2.53 7.57
C GLU A 65 -11.75 3.67 6.86
N ARG A 66 -12.49 4.46 6.07
CA ARG A 66 -11.94 5.66 5.41
C ARG A 66 -11.99 6.85 6.39
N PRO A 67 -11.01 7.77 6.36
CA PRO A 67 -9.82 7.79 5.50
C PRO A 67 -8.75 6.82 6.01
N ARG A 68 -7.94 6.27 5.09
CA ARG A 68 -6.87 5.30 5.39
C ARG A 68 -5.51 5.97 5.25
N PRO A 69 -4.89 6.48 6.33
CA PRO A 69 -3.55 7.06 6.24
C PRO A 69 -2.58 6.05 5.65
N ARG A 70 -1.79 6.46 4.65
CA ARG A 70 -0.89 5.59 3.89
C ARG A 70 0.07 4.85 4.80
N ASP A 71 0.67 5.55 5.76
CA ASP A 71 1.60 5.00 6.73
C ASP A 71 0.95 3.90 7.58
N LYS A 72 -0.24 4.15 8.12
CA LYS A 72 -1.00 3.16 8.90
C LYS A 72 -1.42 1.98 8.03
N PHE A 73 -1.89 2.25 6.81
CA PHE A 73 -2.34 1.23 5.88
C PHE A 73 -1.20 0.29 5.50
N VAL A 74 -0.06 0.81 5.06
CA VAL A 74 1.13 0.01 4.71
C VAL A 74 1.65 -0.76 5.92
N ARG A 75 1.68 -0.16 7.12
CA ARG A 75 2.06 -0.87 8.36
C ARG A 75 1.15 -2.07 8.61
N TYR A 76 -0.16 -1.90 8.41
CA TYR A 76 -1.14 -2.95 8.63
C TYR A 76 -1.05 -4.07 7.57
N VAL A 77 -0.88 -3.73 6.29
CA VAL A 77 -0.63 -4.71 5.22
C VAL A 77 0.61 -5.54 5.53
N MET A 78 1.73 -4.88 5.85
CA MET A 78 2.99 -5.55 6.16
C MET A 78 2.97 -6.32 7.48
N HIS A 79 1.97 -6.10 8.35
CA HIS A 79 1.76 -6.92 9.54
C HIS A 79 1.06 -8.24 9.20
N GLN A 80 0.16 -8.26 8.21
CA GLN A 80 -0.52 -9.48 7.75
C GLN A 80 0.37 -10.40 6.89
N LEU A 81 1.49 -9.88 6.38
CA LEU A 81 2.45 -10.64 5.57
C LEU A 81 3.59 -11.28 6.40
N ARG A 82 3.49 -11.22 7.73
CA ARG A 82 4.40 -11.90 8.66
C ARG A 82 3.83 -13.24 9.06
#